data_AF-A0A2G9UG18-F1
#
_entry.id   AF-A0A2G9UG18-F1
#
_cell.length_a   1.000
_cell.length_b   1.000
_cell.length_c   1.000
_cell.angle_alpha   90.00
_cell.angle_beta   90.00
_cell.angle_gamma   90.00
#
_symmetry.space_group_name_H-M   'P 1'
#
loop_
_entity.id
_entity.type
_entity.pdbx_description
1 polymer ?
#
loop_
_entity_poly.entity_id
_entity_poly.type
_entity_poly.pdbx_seq_one_letter_code
_entity_poly.pdbx_strand_id
1 'polypeptide(L)'
;MSLNRYMHPRNPYKERPPDFNDLATRFADFRAHCTLGTNGRIELPHGCLVPRVPQRLNYILFIEDLLKLNQIEQDIVGIDIGTGASCVYALLGARWAGWKFIATEADDEAAHVANDNVVRNQLTHLIRVVHVSEHSPTLIKDLTRQFSDLQFSFCMCNPPFFESCETDKRFSVDTASGSMLNECAIDSSEAERAPPRSATVARRGELEVEGGEVAFVGRLIDDSVLLQTQVR
;
A
#
# COMPACT_ATOMS: atom_id res chain seq x y z
N MET A 1 3.93 17.87 14.63
CA MET A 1 2.85 17.30 15.46
C MET A 1 2.88 15.79 15.29
N SER A 2 2.86 14.99 16.36
CA SER A 2 2.80 13.54 16.18
C SER A 2 1.43 13.18 15.58
N LEU A 3 1.42 12.43 14.49
CA LEU A 3 0.19 12.00 13.81
C LEU A 3 -0.61 10.98 14.64
N ASN A 4 -0.14 10.64 15.86
CA ASN A 4 -0.74 9.67 16.76
C ASN A 4 -2.19 10.01 17.14
N ARG A 5 -2.56 11.30 17.19
CA ARG A 5 -3.94 11.74 17.48
C ARG A 5 -4.96 11.10 16.53
N TYR A 6 -4.58 10.93 15.27
CA TYR A 6 -5.45 10.41 14.21
C TYR A 6 -5.25 8.92 13.93
N MET A 7 -4.34 8.24 14.66
CA MET A 7 -4.22 6.79 14.54
C MET A 7 -5.43 6.09 15.14
N HIS A 8 -5.80 4.98 14.51
CA HIS A 8 -6.89 4.13 14.94
C HIS A 8 -6.67 3.67 16.40
N PRO A 9 -7.69 3.68 17.28
CA PRO A 9 -7.52 3.35 18.71
C PRO A 9 -6.92 1.97 18.97
N ARG A 10 -7.23 1.00 18.10
CA ARG A 10 -6.71 -0.38 18.16
C ARG A 10 -5.31 -0.55 17.54
N ASN A 11 -4.69 0.51 17.01
CA ASN A 11 -3.36 0.44 16.44
C ASN A 11 -2.30 0.41 17.55
N PRO A 12 -1.48 -0.66 17.67
CA PRO A 12 -0.48 -0.79 18.74
C PRO A 12 0.56 0.32 18.72
N TYR A 13 0.83 0.93 17.56
CA TYR A 13 1.80 1.99 17.39
C TYR A 13 1.30 3.38 17.81
N LYS A 14 0.02 3.51 18.17
CA LYS A 14 -0.58 4.77 18.60
C LYS A 14 0.10 5.32 19.87
N GLU A 15 0.26 4.45 20.86
CA GLU A 15 0.88 4.79 22.15
C GLU A 15 2.33 4.30 22.25
N ARG A 16 2.72 3.31 21.43
CA ARG A 16 4.03 2.67 21.46
C ARG A 16 4.67 2.68 20.08
N PRO A 17 5.28 3.82 19.67
CA PRO A 17 5.99 3.87 18.39
C PRO A 17 7.11 2.82 18.36
N PRO A 18 7.49 2.31 17.17
CA PRO A 18 8.56 1.33 17.05
C PRO A 18 9.87 1.88 17.59
N ASP A 19 10.58 1.05 18.35
CA ASP A 19 11.92 1.35 18.85
C ASP A 19 12.96 0.91 17.81
N PHE A 20 13.46 1.86 17.02
CA PHE A 20 14.47 1.56 16.00
C PHE A 20 15.83 1.16 16.59
N ASN A 21 16.13 1.51 17.85
CA ASN A 21 17.34 1.02 18.50
C ASN A 21 17.23 -0.48 18.81
N ASP A 22 16.07 -0.92 19.33
CA ASP A 22 15.79 -2.35 19.55
C ASP A 22 15.85 -3.12 18.22
N LEU A 23 15.17 -2.61 17.19
CA LEU A 23 15.15 -3.24 15.87
C LEU A 23 16.56 -3.34 15.27
N ALA A 24 17.38 -2.29 15.36
CA ALA A 24 18.75 -2.29 14.88
C ALA A 24 19.68 -3.18 15.70
N THR A 25 19.34 -3.49 16.96
CA THR A 25 20.09 -4.45 17.77
C THR A 25 19.74 -5.89 17.37
N ARG A 26 18.48 -6.13 17.03
CA ARG A 26 17.95 -7.48 16.75
C ARG A 26 18.14 -7.94 15.31
N PHE A 27 18.11 -7.01 14.36
CA PHE A 27 18.14 -7.31 12.93
C PHE A 27 19.37 -6.70 12.28
N ALA A 28 20.39 -7.53 12.03
CA ALA A 28 21.65 -7.10 11.41
C ALA A 28 21.44 -6.43 10.05
N ASP A 29 20.51 -6.96 9.24
CA ASP A 29 20.17 -6.39 7.93
C ASP A 29 19.56 -4.99 8.08
N PHE A 30 18.65 -4.79 9.04
CA PHE A 30 18.11 -3.47 9.34
C PHE A 30 19.21 -2.52 9.82
N ARG A 31 20.09 -2.97 10.75
CA ARG A 31 21.21 -2.18 11.27
C ARG A 31 22.13 -1.66 10.19
N ALA A 32 22.40 -2.47 9.17
CA ALA A 32 23.26 -2.12 8.04
C ALA A 32 22.75 -0.90 7.26
N HIS A 33 21.44 -0.65 7.34
CA HIS A 33 20.78 0.50 6.74
C HIS A 33 20.49 1.61 7.76
N CYS A 34 21.15 1.67 8.92
CA CYS A 34 20.94 2.78 9.84
C CYS A 34 22.24 3.47 10.27
N THR A 35 22.17 4.77 10.53
CA THR A 35 23.24 5.56 11.13
C THR A 35 22.97 5.80 12.61
N LEU A 36 24.02 6.05 13.39
CA LEU A 36 23.84 6.49 14.78
C LEU A 36 23.86 8.02 14.79
N GLY A 37 22.75 8.62 15.17
CA GLY A 37 22.62 10.07 15.34
C GLY A 37 23.44 10.57 16.53
N THR A 38 23.74 11.86 16.52
CA THR A 38 24.53 12.54 17.58
C THR A 38 23.86 12.50 18.96
N ASN A 39 22.56 12.20 19.01
CA ASN A 39 21.77 12.01 20.24
C ASN A 39 21.75 10.55 20.74
N GLY A 40 22.55 9.66 20.14
CA GLY A 40 22.61 8.24 20.51
C GLY A 40 21.41 7.42 20.02
N ARG A 41 20.56 7.96 19.14
CA ARG A 41 19.45 7.23 18.52
C ARG A 41 19.81 6.80 17.10
N ILE A 42 19.26 5.68 16.68
CA ILE A 42 19.36 5.20 15.32
C ILE A 42 18.54 6.12 14.39
N GLU A 43 19.19 6.57 13.32
CA GLU A 43 18.62 7.37 12.24
C GLU A 43 18.57 6.51 10.96
N LEU A 44 17.47 6.63 10.22
CA LEU A 44 17.34 5.98 8.92
C LEU A 44 17.91 6.90 7.83
N PRO A 45 18.55 6.34 6.78
CA PRO A 45 19.05 7.10 5.65
C PRO A 45 17.92 7.88 4.98
N HIS A 46 18.22 9.10 4.60
CA HIS A 46 17.33 9.92 3.76
C HIS A 46 17.18 9.24 2.38
N GLY A 47 15.97 9.17 1.84
CA GLY A 47 15.73 8.56 0.52
C GLY A 47 15.10 7.16 0.54
N CYS A 48 15.00 6.50 1.68
CA CYS A 48 14.42 5.14 1.74
C CYS A 48 12.93 5.15 2.07
N LEU A 49 12.09 4.66 1.16
CA LEU A 49 10.68 4.37 1.45
C LEU A 49 10.58 3.01 2.14
N VAL A 50 10.26 3.02 3.43
CA VAL A 50 9.71 1.85 4.13
C VAL A 50 8.19 2.03 4.15
N PRO A 51 7.39 1.04 3.72
CA PRO A 51 5.93 1.15 3.85
C PRO A 51 5.61 1.50 5.29
N ARG A 52 4.89 2.60 5.50
CA ARG A 52 4.56 3.11 6.83
C ARG A 52 3.55 2.16 7.48
N VAL A 53 4.04 1.05 8.04
CA VAL A 53 3.23 -0.03 8.63
C VAL A 53 2.14 0.52 9.57
N PRO A 54 2.41 1.50 10.46
CA PRO A 54 1.35 2.08 11.28
C PRO A 54 0.19 2.68 10.48
N GLN A 55 0.48 3.37 9.37
CA GLN A 55 -0.55 3.94 8.51
C GLN A 55 -1.33 2.86 7.76
N ARG A 56 -0.63 1.84 7.25
CA ARG A 56 -1.28 0.73 6.53
C ARG A 56 -2.19 -0.10 7.45
N LEU A 57 -1.76 -0.33 8.69
CA LEU A 57 -2.56 -1.01 9.71
C LEU A 57 -3.80 -0.20 10.12
N ASN A 58 -3.75 1.13 10.12
CA ASN A 58 -4.96 1.94 10.35
C ASN A 58 -6.06 1.62 9.34
N TYR A 59 -5.72 1.40 8.07
CA TYR A 59 -6.71 1.09 7.04
C TYR A 59 -7.32 -0.30 7.24
N ILE A 60 -6.50 -1.32 7.56
CA ILE A 60 -6.99 -2.66 7.91
C ILE A 60 -7.95 -2.60 9.11
N LEU A 61 -7.60 -1.86 10.17
CA LEU A 61 -8.45 -1.72 11.34
C LEU A 61 -9.77 -0.99 11.04
N PHE A 62 -9.73 0.01 10.16
CA PHE A 62 -10.93 0.70 9.70
C PHE A 62 -11.86 -0.24 8.90
N ILE A 63 -11.31 -1.04 7.99
CA ILE A 63 -12.08 -2.07 7.28
C ILE A 63 -12.69 -3.08 8.26
N GLU A 64 -11.94 -3.48 9.29
CA GLU A 64 -12.45 -4.39 10.33
C GLU A 64 -13.65 -3.78 11.09
N ASP A 65 -13.65 -2.47 11.35
CA ASP A 65 -14.81 -1.78 11.93
C ASP A 65 -16.01 -1.76 10.97
N LEU A 66 -15.78 -1.53 9.66
CA LEU A 66 -16.84 -1.59 8.64
C LEU A 66 -17.45 -2.99 8.51
N LEU A 67 -16.63 -4.03 8.52
CA LEU A 67 -17.09 -5.43 8.48
C LEU A 67 -17.97 -5.76 9.69
N LYS A 68 -17.54 -5.36 10.90
CA LYS A 68 -18.33 -5.55 12.13
C LYS A 68 -19.64 -4.77 12.10
N LEU A 69 -19.63 -3.53 11.60
CA LEU A 69 -20.84 -2.71 11.48
C LEU A 69 -21.88 -3.38 10.55
N ASN A 70 -21.41 -4.08 9.53
CA ASN A 70 -22.25 -4.83 8.59
C ASN A 70 -22.47 -6.30 8.99
N GLN A 71 -22.09 -6.69 10.22
CA GLN A 71 -22.28 -8.04 10.77
C GLN A 71 -21.57 -9.14 9.93
N ILE A 72 -20.45 -8.80 9.30
CA ILE A 72 -19.61 -9.73 8.54
C ILE A 72 -18.39 -10.09 9.39
N GLU A 73 -18.43 -11.24 10.06
CA GLU A 73 -17.39 -11.64 11.02
C GLU A 73 -16.58 -12.88 10.60
N GLN A 74 -17.06 -13.63 9.61
CA GLN A 74 -16.49 -14.92 9.19
C GLN A 74 -16.33 -14.99 7.68
N ASP A 75 -15.46 -15.90 7.23
CA ASP A 75 -15.15 -16.15 5.82
C ASP A 75 -14.82 -14.88 5.02
N ILE A 76 -14.05 -13.99 5.66
CA ILE A 76 -13.67 -12.70 5.08
C ILE A 76 -12.70 -12.91 3.92
N VAL A 77 -13.13 -12.49 2.74
CA VAL A 77 -12.31 -12.47 1.51
C VAL A 77 -12.23 -11.03 0.99
N GLY A 78 -11.05 -10.45 1.01
CA GLY A 78 -10.78 -9.10 0.51
C GLY A 78 -10.19 -9.11 -0.90
N ILE A 79 -10.40 -8.01 -1.63
CA ILE A 79 -9.64 -7.68 -2.85
C ILE A 79 -8.68 -6.53 -2.50
N ASP A 80 -7.39 -6.70 -2.75
CA ASP A 80 -6.37 -5.66 -2.62
C ASP A 80 -5.93 -5.22 -4.02
N ILE A 81 -6.38 -4.04 -4.47
CA ILE A 81 -6.19 -3.54 -5.84
C ILE A 81 -4.90 -2.72 -5.89
N GLY A 82 -3.92 -3.17 -6.68
CA GLY A 82 -2.59 -2.55 -6.73
C GLY A 82 -1.83 -2.84 -5.43
N THR A 83 -1.58 -4.12 -5.16
CA THR A 83 -0.98 -4.59 -3.90
C THR A 83 0.48 -4.14 -3.71
N GLY A 84 1.13 -3.76 -4.82
CA GLY A 84 2.53 -3.37 -4.90
C GLY A 84 3.48 -4.53 -4.59
N ALA A 85 4.77 -4.35 -4.85
CA ALA A 85 5.79 -5.38 -4.59
C ALA A 85 5.79 -5.86 -3.12
N SER A 86 5.41 -4.99 -2.18
CA SER A 86 5.36 -5.31 -0.75
C SER A 86 4.21 -6.25 -0.35
N CYS A 87 3.11 -6.28 -1.11
CA CYS A 87 1.87 -6.98 -0.74
C CYS A 87 1.36 -6.61 0.69
N VAL A 88 1.61 -5.38 1.13
CA VAL A 88 1.56 -5.02 2.56
C VAL A 88 0.18 -5.16 3.17
N TYR A 89 -0.90 -4.83 2.45
CA TYR A 89 -2.24 -4.90 3.01
C TYR A 89 -2.72 -6.33 3.16
N ALA A 90 -2.56 -7.16 2.12
CA ALA A 90 -2.92 -8.57 2.19
C ALA A 90 -2.11 -9.30 3.28
N LEU A 91 -0.80 -9.05 3.39
CA LEU A 91 0.04 -9.63 4.45
C LEU A 91 -0.41 -9.17 5.85
N LEU A 92 -0.67 -7.87 6.03
CA LEU A 92 -1.15 -7.36 7.32
C LEU A 92 -2.52 -7.91 7.68
N GLY A 93 -3.48 -7.92 6.76
CA GLY A 93 -4.84 -8.45 7.01
C GLY A 93 -4.83 -9.96 7.32
N ALA A 94 -4.05 -10.74 6.57
CA ALA A 94 -3.89 -12.18 6.81
C ALA A 94 -3.25 -12.46 8.18
N ARG A 95 -2.23 -11.69 8.58
CA ARG A 95 -1.58 -11.87 9.89
C ARG A 95 -2.39 -11.33 11.06
N TRP A 96 -3.08 -10.22 10.86
CA TRP A 96 -3.81 -9.53 11.92
C TRP A 96 -5.14 -10.22 12.23
N ALA A 97 -5.90 -10.59 11.18
CA ALA A 97 -7.27 -11.05 11.31
C ALA A 97 -7.56 -12.38 10.58
N GLY A 98 -6.56 -13.01 9.97
CA GLY A 98 -6.75 -14.29 9.26
C GLY A 98 -7.56 -14.17 7.97
N TRP A 99 -7.70 -12.96 7.41
CA TRP A 99 -8.47 -12.73 6.19
C TRP A 99 -7.80 -13.38 4.98
N LYS A 100 -8.64 -13.82 4.03
CA LYS A 100 -8.19 -14.26 2.71
C LYS A 100 -8.15 -13.07 1.75
N PHE A 101 -7.25 -13.12 0.78
CA PHE A 101 -7.10 -12.04 -0.21
C PHE A 101 -6.90 -12.57 -1.62
N ILE A 102 -7.54 -11.88 -2.57
CA ILE A 102 -7.08 -11.78 -3.95
C ILE A 102 -6.37 -10.43 -4.08
N ALA A 103 -5.05 -10.47 -4.22
CA ALA A 103 -4.21 -9.28 -4.33
C ALA A 103 -3.80 -9.08 -5.79
N THR A 104 -4.20 -7.97 -6.40
CA THR A 104 -3.93 -7.71 -7.82
C THR A 104 -2.80 -6.73 -8.02
N GLU A 105 -2.04 -6.95 -9.09
CA GLU A 105 -0.97 -6.05 -9.49
C GLU A 105 -0.85 -6.02 -11.01
N ALA A 106 -0.63 -4.84 -11.58
CA ALA A 106 -0.55 -4.65 -13.02
C ALA A 106 0.89 -4.69 -13.55
N ASP A 107 1.87 -4.42 -12.68
CA ASP A 107 3.29 -4.56 -13.00
C ASP A 107 3.77 -6.00 -12.71
N ASP A 108 4.30 -6.69 -13.74
CA ASP A 108 4.70 -8.10 -13.67
C ASP A 108 5.79 -8.36 -12.62
N GLU A 109 6.79 -7.47 -12.54
CA GLU A 109 7.87 -7.60 -11.57
C GLU A 109 7.36 -7.40 -10.14
N ALA A 110 6.47 -6.43 -9.91
CA ALA A 110 5.84 -6.18 -8.61
C ALA A 110 4.97 -7.37 -8.20
N ALA A 111 4.19 -7.93 -9.12
CA ALA A 111 3.40 -9.13 -8.87
C ALA A 111 4.29 -10.31 -8.47
N HIS A 112 5.44 -10.48 -9.12
CA HIS A 112 6.40 -11.52 -8.79
C HIS A 112 6.98 -11.34 -7.37
N VAL A 113 7.46 -10.13 -7.04
CA VAL A 113 8.01 -9.82 -5.71
C VAL A 113 6.94 -9.94 -4.61
N ALA A 114 5.70 -9.51 -4.89
CA ALA A 114 4.57 -9.66 -3.98
C ALA A 114 4.28 -11.13 -3.67
N ASN A 115 4.23 -11.97 -4.71
CA ASN A 115 4.03 -13.41 -4.55
C ASN A 115 5.17 -14.06 -3.75
N ASP A 116 6.42 -13.68 -4.02
CA ASP A 116 7.59 -14.11 -3.26
C ASP A 116 7.48 -13.75 -1.77
N ASN A 117 7.02 -12.54 -1.46
CA ASN A 117 6.79 -12.09 -0.09
C ASN A 117 5.71 -12.93 0.61
N VAL A 118 4.62 -13.28 -0.09
CA VAL A 118 3.57 -14.19 0.41
C VAL A 118 4.13 -15.59 0.70
N VAL A 119 4.91 -16.14 -0.23
CA VAL A 119 5.55 -17.47 -0.10
C VAL A 119 6.52 -17.51 1.07
N ARG A 120 7.42 -16.52 1.19
CA ARG A 120 8.39 -16.43 2.29
C ARG A 120 7.71 -16.33 3.66
N ASN A 121 6.53 -15.71 3.70
CA ASN A 121 5.70 -15.64 4.90
C ASN A 121 4.80 -16.87 5.10
N GLN A 122 4.82 -17.88 4.22
CA GLN A 122 3.98 -19.07 4.33
C GLN A 122 2.47 -18.75 4.36
N LEU A 123 2.05 -17.73 3.61
CA LEU A 123 0.68 -17.21 3.59
C LEU A 123 -0.09 -17.53 2.30
N THR A 124 0.44 -18.41 1.45
CA THR A 124 -0.17 -18.81 0.16
C THR A 124 -1.55 -19.45 0.28
N HIS A 125 -1.91 -19.96 1.46
CA HIS A 125 -3.23 -20.51 1.75
C HIS A 125 -4.28 -19.42 2.09
N LEU A 126 -3.84 -18.20 2.37
CA LEU A 126 -4.70 -17.04 2.62
C LEU A 126 -4.66 -16.03 1.48
N ILE A 127 -3.51 -15.85 0.82
CA ILE A 127 -3.31 -14.79 -0.15
C ILE A 127 -2.97 -15.41 -1.51
N ARG A 128 -3.70 -14.99 -2.55
CA ARG A 128 -3.37 -15.25 -3.95
C ARG A 128 -3.05 -13.94 -4.65
N VAL A 129 -1.84 -13.83 -5.18
CA VAL A 129 -1.44 -12.69 -6.02
C VAL A 129 -1.84 -12.99 -7.47
N VAL A 130 -2.45 -12.02 -8.14
CA VAL A 130 -2.94 -12.14 -9.52
C VAL A 130 -2.42 -10.97 -10.33
N HIS A 131 -1.62 -11.26 -11.35
CA HIS A 131 -1.24 -10.25 -12.33
C HIS A 131 -2.44 -9.88 -13.22
N VAL A 132 -2.72 -8.60 -13.37
CA VAL A 132 -3.81 -8.05 -14.20
C VAL A 132 -3.24 -7.15 -15.29
N SER A 133 -3.99 -6.93 -16.36
CA SER A 133 -3.54 -6.01 -17.42
C SER A 133 -3.69 -4.55 -16.98
N GLU A 134 -2.66 -3.73 -17.19
CA GLU A 134 -2.73 -2.26 -17.03
C GLU A 134 -3.82 -1.61 -17.89
N HIS A 135 -4.17 -2.25 -19.01
CA HIS A 135 -5.20 -1.77 -19.94
C HIS A 135 -6.58 -2.36 -19.64
N SER A 136 -6.74 -3.05 -18.51
CA SER A 136 -8.05 -3.57 -18.11
C SER A 136 -9.05 -2.40 -17.93
N PRO A 137 -10.21 -2.45 -18.59
CA PRO A 137 -11.24 -1.43 -18.40
C PRO A 137 -11.94 -1.55 -17.05
N THR A 138 -11.78 -2.68 -16.36
CA THR A 138 -12.38 -2.96 -15.04
C THR A 138 -11.30 -3.22 -14.00
N LEU A 139 -11.57 -2.85 -12.75
CA LEU A 139 -10.66 -3.04 -11.62
C LEU A 139 -11.04 -4.27 -10.78
N ILE A 140 -12.34 -4.52 -10.63
CA ILE A 140 -12.86 -5.60 -9.78
C ILE A 140 -13.84 -6.51 -10.50
N LYS A 141 -14.52 -6.02 -11.54
CA LYS A 141 -15.59 -6.77 -12.20
C LYS A 141 -15.12 -8.06 -12.88
N ASP A 142 -13.99 -8.04 -13.56
CA ASP A 142 -13.48 -9.25 -14.20
C ASP A 142 -12.88 -10.23 -13.18
N LEU A 143 -12.39 -9.73 -12.04
CA LEU A 143 -11.95 -10.57 -10.92
C LEU A 143 -13.12 -11.33 -10.29
N THR A 144 -14.25 -10.67 -10.02
CA THR A 144 -15.41 -11.36 -9.43
C THR A 144 -15.97 -12.44 -10.36
N ARG A 145 -15.85 -12.26 -11.68
CA ARG A 145 -16.20 -13.30 -12.67
C ARG A 145 -15.21 -14.46 -12.67
N GLN A 146 -13.90 -14.15 -12.63
CA GLN A 146 -12.84 -15.15 -12.59
C GLN A 146 -12.93 -16.02 -11.32
N PHE A 147 -13.28 -15.41 -10.20
CA PHE A 147 -13.42 -16.03 -8.88
C PHE A 147 -14.90 -16.11 -8.45
N SER A 148 -15.76 -16.57 -9.35
CA SER A 148 -17.21 -16.61 -9.14
C SER A 148 -17.68 -17.54 -8.01
N ASP A 149 -16.82 -18.43 -7.55
CA ASP A 149 -17.01 -19.29 -6.38
C ASP A 149 -16.71 -18.60 -5.04
N LEU A 150 -16.02 -17.45 -5.08
CA LEU A 150 -15.72 -16.66 -3.90
C LEU A 150 -16.76 -15.58 -3.67
N GLN A 151 -17.09 -15.34 -2.40
CA GLN A 151 -17.90 -14.20 -2.00
C GLN A 151 -17.03 -13.17 -1.29
N PHE A 152 -16.77 -12.07 -1.99
CA PHE A 152 -15.93 -11.00 -1.48
C PHE A 152 -16.68 -10.18 -0.41
N SER A 153 -15.97 -9.83 0.65
CA SER A 153 -16.47 -9.06 1.79
C SER A 153 -16.07 -7.59 1.74
N PHE A 154 -15.02 -7.25 1.00
CA PHE A 154 -14.59 -5.88 0.78
C PHE A 154 -13.61 -5.81 -0.40
N CYS A 155 -13.39 -4.60 -0.91
CA CYS A 155 -12.20 -4.27 -1.69
C CYS A 155 -11.47 -3.09 -1.04
N MET A 156 -10.17 -3.00 -1.27
CA MET A 156 -9.32 -1.91 -0.82
C MET A 156 -8.30 -1.54 -1.88
N CYS A 157 -7.85 -0.29 -1.85
CA CYS A 157 -6.88 0.22 -2.79
C CYS A 157 -6.12 1.39 -2.15
N ASN A 158 -4.84 1.52 -2.47
CA ASN A 158 -4.11 2.78 -2.32
C ASN A 158 -3.84 3.32 -3.74
N PRO A 159 -4.76 4.12 -4.30
CA PRO A 159 -4.73 4.46 -5.72
C PRO A 159 -3.49 5.29 -6.08
N PRO A 160 -3.03 5.23 -7.33
CA PRO A 160 -2.05 6.18 -7.84
C PRO A 160 -2.61 7.61 -7.73
N PHE A 161 -1.79 8.53 -7.23
CA PHE A 161 -2.24 9.86 -6.80
C PHE A 161 -2.21 10.91 -7.93
N PHE A 162 -1.27 10.80 -8.86
CA PHE A 162 -0.93 11.87 -9.79
C PHE A 162 -1.48 11.62 -11.19
N GLU A 163 -1.76 12.70 -11.91
CA GLU A 163 -1.93 12.63 -13.35
C GLU A 163 -0.56 12.59 -14.03
N SER A 164 -0.41 11.83 -15.12
CA SER A 164 0.88 11.63 -15.80
C SER A 164 1.63 12.93 -16.12
N CYS A 165 0.90 13.99 -16.48
CA CYS A 165 1.50 15.30 -16.79
C CYS A 165 2.00 16.06 -15.55
N GLU A 166 1.51 15.74 -14.36
CA GLU A 166 2.02 16.26 -13.09
C GLU A 166 3.26 15.49 -12.63
N THR A 167 3.30 14.17 -12.86
CA THR A 167 4.41 13.32 -12.46
C THR A 167 5.70 13.74 -13.14
N ASP A 168 5.67 13.95 -14.46
CA ASP A 168 6.85 14.35 -15.24
C ASP A 168 7.46 15.69 -14.79
N LYS A 169 6.70 16.53 -14.07
CA LYS A 169 7.16 17.81 -13.52
C LYS A 169 7.70 17.70 -12.09
N ARG A 170 7.34 16.64 -11.36
CA ARG A 170 7.60 16.47 -9.92
C ARG A 170 8.57 15.32 -9.61
N PHE A 171 8.76 14.41 -10.54
CA PHE A 171 9.56 13.21 -10.31
C PHE A 171 10.51 12.97 -11.47
N SER A 172 11.74 12.57 -11.15
CA SER A 172 12.70 12.04 -12.11
C SER A 172 12.84 10.53 -11.98
N VAL A 173 13.32 9.89 -13.05
CA VAL A 173 13.54 8.43 -13.06
C VAL A 173 14.97 8.15 -12.63
N ASP A 174 15.15 7.32 -11.61
CA ASP A 174 16.45 6.72 -11.34
C ASP A 174 16.77 5.67 -12.39
N THR A 175 17.74 5.97 -13.26
CA THR A 175 18.16 5.07 -14.35
C THR A 175 18.69 3.71 -13.88
N ALA A 176 19.12 3.58 -12.61
CA ALA A 176 19.64 2.32 -12.08
C ALA A 176 18.52 1.39 -11.59
N SER A 177 17.49 1.93 -10.93
CA SER A 177 16.41 1.14 -10.32
C SER A 177 15.07 1.23 -11.06
N GLY A 178 14.92 2.14 -12.01
CA GLY A 178 13.65 2.46 -12.65
C GLY A 178 12.63 3.14 -11.74
N SER A 179 13.01 3.49 -10.50
CA SER A 179 12.13 4.11 -9.52
C SER A 179 11.96 5.60 -9.79
N MET A 180 10.77 6.13 -9.50
CA MET A 180 10.53 7.58 -9.52
C MET A 180 11.04 8.19 -8.22
N LEU A 181 11.87 9.23 -8.33
CA LEU A 181 12.41 10.01 -7.23
C LEU A 181 11.74 11.37 -7.18
N ASN A 182 11.30 11.80 -5.99
CA ASN A 182 10.69 13.11 -5.81
C ASN A 182 11.75 14.22 -5.94
N GLU A 183 11.66 15.00 -7.00
CA GLU A 183 12.37 16.26 -7.11
C GLU A 183 11.41 17.35 -6.65
N CYS A 184 11.62 17.87 -5.44
CA CYS A 184 10.96 19.13 -5.05
C CYS A 184 11.48 20.21 -6.00
N ALA A 185 10.79 20.41 -7.13
CA ALA A 185 11.15 21.42 -8.11
C ALA A 185 11.13 22.80 -7.45
N ILE A 186 12.22 23.50 -7.66
CA ILE A 186 12.64 24.77 -7.05
C ILE A 186 11.73 25.97 -7.44
N ASP A 187 10.68 25.75 -8.25
CA ASP A 187 9.96 26.78 -8.98
C ASP A 187 8.49 26.97 -8.54
N SER A 188 8.21 26.99 -7.24
CA SER A 188 6.92 27.49 -6.76
C SER A 188 7.05 28.19 -5.42
N SER A 189 6.04 28.99 -5.06
CA SER A 189 5.89 29.70 -3.78
C SER A 189 5.96 28.82 -2.52
N GLU A 190 6.34 27.54 -2.67
CA GLU A 190 6.61 26.56 -1.62
C GLU A 190 8.09 26.47 -1.21
N ALA A 191 8.99 27.33 -1.72
CA ALA A 191 10.41 27.34 -1.36
C ALA A 191 10.69 27.48 0.16
N GLU A 192 9.75 28.02 0.94
CA GLU A 192 9.83 28.09 2.41
C GLU A 192 9.37 26.80 3.12
N ARG A 193 8.76 25.86 2.40
CA ARG A 193 8.25 24.61 2.98
C ARG A 193 9.37 23.58 3.04
N ALA A 194 9.67 23.10 4.26
CA ALA A 194 10.61 22.01 4.45
C ALA A 194 10.19 20.78 3.60
N PRO A 195 11.14 20.13 2.90
CA PRO A 195 10.83 18.97 2.08
C PRO A 195 10.18 17.87 2.93
N PRO A 196 9.32 17.02 2.31
CA PRO A 196 8.72 15.92 3.03
C PRO A 196 9.81 15.02 3.62
N ARG A 197 9.60 14.58 4.87
CA ARG A 197 10.52 13.64 5.55
C ARG A 197 10.43 12.21 5.02
N SER A 198 9.53 11.97 4.06
CA SER A 198 9.38 10.71 3.36
C SER A 198 9.97 10.84 1.95
N ALA A 199 10.79 9.87 1.56
CA ALA A 199 11.11 9.67 0.16
C ALA A 199 9.93 8.97 -0.52
N THR A 200 9.55 9.44 -1.70
CA THR A 200 8.69 8.67 -2.60
C THR A 200 9.64 7.89 -3.49
N VAL A 201 9.69 6.58 -3.30
CA VAL A 201 10.35 5.62 -4.18
C VAL A 201 9.25 4.68 -4.61
N ALA A 202 8.74 4.86 -5.81
CA ALA A 202 7.63 4.10 -6.33
C ALA A 202 7.80 3.93 -7.83
N ARG A 203 7.23 2.86 -8.38
CA ARG A 203 7.19 2.68 -9.84
C ARG A 203 6.19 3.65 -10.44
N ARG A 204 6.33 3.96 -11.73
CA ARG A 204 5.45 4.92 -12.43
C ARG A 204 3.97 4.58 -12.26
N GLY A 205 3.59 3.31 -12.47
CA GLY A 205 2.21 2.83 -12.29
C GLY A 205 1.67 2.88 -10.86
N GLU A 206 2.52 2.97 -9.83
CA GLU A 206 2.11 3.17 -8.43
C GLU A 206 1.87 4.65 -8.09
N LEU A 207 2.33 5.56 -8.96
CA LEU A 207 2.24 7.00 -8.74
C LEU A 207 1.21 7.67 -9.61
N GLU A 208 1.07 7.23 -10.86
CA GLU A 208 0.26 7.92 -11.85
C GLU A 208 -0.75 7.06 -12.57
N VAL A 209 -1.80 7.72 -13.03
CA VAL A 209 -2.82 7.16 -13.90
C VAL A 209 -3.45 8.29 -14.73
N GLU A 210 -3.96 7.95 -15.91
CA GLU A 210 -4.74 8.89 -16.72
C GLU A 210 -5.93 9.44 -15.92
N GLY A 211 -6.04 10.77 -15.83
CA GLY A 211 -7.07 11.45 -15.03
C GLY A 211 -6.85 11.41 -13.50
N GLY A 212 -5.70 10.92 -13.04
CA GLY A 212 -5.29 10.88 -11.63
C GLY A 212 -6.20 10.04 -10.72
N GLU A 213 -6.08 10.24 -9.41
CA GLU A 213 -6.85 9.47 -8.42
C GLU A 213 -8.37 9.56 -8.62
N VAL A 214 -8.87 10.70 -9.11
CA VAL A 214 -10.30 10.95 -9.32
C VAL A 214 -10.85 10.03 -10.40
N ALA A 215 -10.18 9.93 -11.55
CA ALA A 215 -10.59 9.02 -12.61
C ALA A 215 -10.46 7.55 -12.17
N PHE A 216 -9.40 7.22 -11.44
CA PHE A 216 -9.21 5.86 -10.92
C PHE A 216 -10.34 5.42 -9.99
N VAL A 217 -10.67 6.24 -8.98
CA VAL A 217 -11.77 5.98 -8.05
C VAL A 217 -13.12 6.01 -8.77
N GLY A 218 -13.27 6.87 -9.79
CA GLY A 218 -14.44 6.88 -10.67
C GLY A 218 -14.69 5.52 -11.32
N ARG A 219 -13.66 4.89 -11.90
CA ARG A 219 -13.77 3.53 -12.46
C ARG A 219 -14.15 2.48 -11.42
N LEU A 220 -13.63 2.60 -10.19
CA LEU A 220 -13.99 1.69 -9.09
C LEU A 220 -15.46 1.85 -8.70
N ILE A 221 -15.97 3.08 -8.70
CA ILE A 221 -17.40 3.37 -8.48
C ILE A 221 -18.24 2.78 -9.61
N ASP A 222 -17.85 2.96 -10.87
CA ASP A 222 -18.56 2.40 -12.03
C ASP A 222 -18.66 0.87 -11.96
N ASP A 223 -17.55 0.20 -11.61
CA ASP A 223 -17.52 -1.24 -11.36
C ASP A 223 -18.47 -1.64 -10.21
N SER A 224 -18.48 -0.87 -9.11
CA SER A 224 -19.35 -1.16 -7.96
C SER A 224 -20.83 -1.09 -8.31
N VAL A 225 -21.24 -0.15 -9.17
CA VAL A 225 -22.63 -0.01 -9.65
C VAL A 225 -23.07 -1.26 -10.43
N LEU A 226 -22.17 -1.83 -11.22
CA LEU A 226 -22.43 -3.05 -11.99
C LEU A 226 -22.43 -4.31 -11.13
N LEU A 227 -21.59 -4.35 -10.10
CA LEU A 227 -21.45 -5.51 -9.22
C LEU A 227 -22.56 -5.61 -8.17
N GLN A 228 -23.15 -4.49 -7.77
CA GLN A 228 -24.21 -4.43 -6.78
C GLN A 228 -23.83 -5.18 -5.49
N THR A 229 -24.40 -6.36 -5.25
CA THR A 229 -24.22 -7.15 -4.03
C THR A 229 -23.21 -8.28 -4.17
N GLN A 230 -22.47 -8.33 -5.29
CA GLN A 230 -21.42 -9.35 -5.51
C GLN A 230 -20.20 -9.17 -4.60
N VAL A 231 -20.01 -7.95 -4.09
CA VAL A 231 -19.11 -7.65 -2.96
C VAL A 231 -20.01 -7.16 -1.82
N ARG A 232 -19.92 -7.79 -0.65
CA ARG A 232 -20.80 -7.50 0.50
C ARG A 232 -20.46 -6.17 1.18
#